data_AF-A0A0H3ZNC6-F1
#
_entry.id   AF-A0A0H3ZNC6-F1
#
_cell.length_a   1.000
_cell.length_b   1.000
_cell.length_c   1.000
_cell.angle_alpha   90.00
_cell.angle_beta   90.00
_cell.angle_gamma   90.00
#
_symmetry.space_group_name_H-M   'P 1'
#
loop_
_entity.id
_entity.type
_entity.pdbx_description
1 polymer ?
#
loop_
_entity_poly.entity_id
_entity_poly.type
_entity_poly.pdbx_seq_one_letter_code
_entity_poly.pdbx_strand_id
1 'polypeptide(L)'
;MKVLTCFILMLMPLASADAYESNVSIFTNIIKNSNSTKIAIEFDKNVYTTVYRTDDEKFDDVNMPFRVISPSAVTQQYNLTLLDSYHECDGNTINVDSQIDGMLMSKGDVNDHLDFISANFSEQWTDHRLTLTYPKITQSSAAQQCLGNIMISVELDI
;
A
#
# COMPACT_ATOMS: atom_id res chain seq x y z
N MET A 1 -64.51 30.72 27.78
CA MET A 1 -63.20 30.06 27.95
C MET A 1 -63.15 28.86 27.02
N LYS A 2 -62.51 28.98 25.85
CA LYS A 2 -62.22 27.86 24.95
C LYS A 2 -60.80 28.09 24.42
N VAL A 3 -59.91 27.20 24.82
CA VAL A 3 -58.47 27.24 24.57
C VAL A 3 -58.24 26.91 23.10
N LEU A 4 -57.64 27.84 22.37
CA LEU A 4 -57.24 27.66 20.98
C LEU A 4 -55.84 27.01 20.98
N THR A 5 -55.79 25.70 20.74
CA THR A 5 -54.52 24.96 20.68
C THR A 5 -53.86 25.22 19.34
N CYS A 6 -52.82 26.07 19.33
CA CYS A 6 -51.97 26.30 18.16
C CYS A 6 -51.04 25.09 17.97
N PHE A 7 -51.34 24.23 16.98
CA PHE A 7 -50.45 23.15 16.57
C PHE A 7 -49.39 23.73 15.62
N ILE A 8 -48.23 24.11 16.16
CA ILE A 8 -47.07 24.52 15.37
C ILE A 8 -46.42 23.24 14.82
N LEU A 9 -46.62 22.95 13.53
CA LEU A 9 -45.82 21.98 12.80
C LEU A 9 -44.40 22.55 12.64
N MET A 10 -43.48 22.08 13.48
CA MET A 10 -42.05 22.29 13.26
C MET A 10 -41.62 21.44 12.05
N LEU A 11 -41.53 22.08 10.88
CA LEU A 11 -40.77 21.57 9.75
C LEU A 11 -39.29 21.57 10.14
N MET A 12 -38.81 20.44 10.67
CA MET A 12 -37.37 20.25 10.85
C MET A 12 -36.74 20.13 9.45
N PRO A 13 -35.71 20.92 9.12
CA PRO A 13 -34.97 20.72 7.90
C PRO A 13 -34.34 19.33 7.97
N LEU A 14 -34.70 18.47 7.02
CA LEU A 14 -33.97 17.24 6.74
C LEU A 14 -32.57 17.68 6.32
N ALA A 15 -31.62 17.66 7.25
CA ALA A 15 -30.22 17.79 6.93
C ALA A 15 -29.86 16.60 6.03
N SER A 16 -29.83 16.81 4.72
CA SER A 16 -29.14 15.90 3.81
C SER A 16 -27.66 16.06 4.13
N ALA A 17 -27.10 15.09 4.84
CA ALA A 17 -25.67 14.91 4.86
C ALA A 17 -25.28 14.49 3.44
N ASP A 18 -24.86 15.45 2.62
CA ASP A 18 -24.19 15.13 1.37
C ASP A 18 -22.91 14.39 1.75
N ALA A 19 -22.81 13.13 1.35
CA ALA A 19 -21.57 12.36 1.50
C ALA A 19 -20.51 13.04 0.64
N TYR A 20 -19.63 13.79 1.29
CA TYR A 20 -18.49 14.44 0.62
C TYR A 20 -17.39 13.41 0.44
N GLU A 21 -17.35 12.79 -0.73
CA GLU A 21 -16.27 11.88 -1.12
C GLU A 21 -15.14 12.69 -1.78
N SER A 22 -13.97 12.73 -1.13
CA SER A 22 -12.79 13.40 -1.67
C SER A 22 -11.84 12.35 -2.25
N ASN A 23 -11.63 12.40 -3.57
CA ASN A 23 -10.67 11.53 -4.25
C ASN A 23 -9.26 12.10 -4.09
N VAL A 24 -8.52 11.59 -3.10
CA VAL A 24 -7.09 11.89 -2.95
C VAL A 24 -6.28 10.75 -3.56
N SER A 25 -5.53 11.04 -4.62
CA SER A 25 -4.65 10.05 -5.27
C SER A 25 -3.31 10.00 -4.56
N ILE A 26 -2.97 8.85 -3.97
CA ILE A 26 -1.60 8.52 -3.56
C ILE A 26 -0.89 7.86 -4.73
N PHE A 27 0.38 8.19 -4.94
CA PHE A 27 1.22 7.48 -5.90
C PHE A 27 2.37 6.79 -5.17
N THR A 28 2.45 5.47 -5.27
CA THR A 28 3.62 4.72 -4.80
C THR A 28 4.46 4.26 -5.98
N ASN A 29 5.73 4.67 -6.05
CA ASN A 29 6.67 4.17 -7.06
C ASN A 29 7.46 2.98 -6.51
N ILE A 30 7.63 1.93 -7.32
CA ILE A 30 8.53 0.80 -7.02
C ILE A 30 9.76 0.87 -7.93
N ILE A 31 10.97 0.84 -7.35
CA ILE A 31 12.23 0.95 -8.10
C ILE A 31 13.02 -0.36 -8.00
N LYS A 32 13.39 -0.92 -9.16
CA LYS A 32 14.32 -2.05 -9.30
C LYS A 32 15.75 -1.51 -9.41
N ASN A 33 16.66 -1.94 -8.53
CA ASN A 33 18.00 -1.36 -8.43
C ASN A 33 19.05 -1.98 -9.38
N SER A 34 18.82 -3.18 -9.97
CA SER A 34 19.75 -3.74 -10.97
C SER A 34 19.13 -4.84 -11.84
N ASN A 35 19.67 -5.05 -13.03
CA ASN A 35 19.34 -6.20 -13.89
C ASN A 35 20.34 -7.33 -13.65
N SER A 36 19.94 -8.35 -12.89
CA SER A 36 20.68 -9.61 -12.78
C SER A 36 20.15 -10.63 -13.78
N THR A 37 21.03 -11.44 -14.36
CA THR A 37 20.65 -12.58 -15.22
C THR A 37 20.25 -13.82 -14.41
N LYS A 38 20.49 -13.80 -13.09
CA LYS A 38 20.28 -14.94 -12.20
C LYS A 38 19.06 -14.80 -11.30
N ILE A 39 18.59 -13.58 -11.07
CA ILE A 39 17.40 -13.32 -10.25
C ILE A 39 16.77 -12.01 -10.73
N ALA A 40 15.44 -11.95 -10.74
CA ALA A 40 14.70 -10.75 -11.07
C ALA A 40 13.46 -10.61 -10.20
N ILE A 41 12.99 -9.37 -10.09
CA ILE A 41 11.69 -9.05 -9.54
C ILE A 41 10.81 -8.56 -10.68
N GLU A 42 9.60 -9.11 -10.77
CA GLU A 42 8.56 -8.70 -11.70
C GLU A 42 7.39 -8.10 -10.94
N PHE A 43 6.87 -6.99 -11.47
CA PHE A 43 5.71 -6.29 -10.95
C PHE A 43 4.71 -6.05 -12.08
N ASP A 44 3.41 -6.18 -11.79
CA ASP A 44 2.37 -5.88 -12.79
C ASP A 44 2.31 -4.38 -13.12
N LYS A 45 2.61 -3.54 -12.13
CA LYS A 45 2.52 -2.08 -12.19
C LYS A 45 3.62 -1.47 -11.34
N ASN A 46 4.14 -0.32 -11.78
CA ASN A 46 5.14 0.45 -11.04
C ASN A 46 4.53 1.57 -10.20
N VAL A 47 3.25 1.88 -10.42
CA VAL A 47 2.50 2.93 -9.73
C VAL A 47 1.20 2.34 -9.19
N TYR A 48 1.00 2.52 -7.89
CA TYR A 48 -0.23 2.14 -7.18
C TYR A 48 -0.91 3.37 -6.58
N THR A 49 -2.24 3.32 -6.56
CA THR A 49 -3.11 4.36 -6.04
C THR A 49 -4.12 3.79 -5.05
N THR A 50 -4.49 4.57 -4.05
CA THR A 50 -5.52 4.19 -3.06
C THR A 50 -6.50 5.33 -2.83
N VAL A 51 -7.63 5.00 -2.22
CA VAL A 51 -8.74 5.91 -1.92
C VAL A 51 -8.70 6.30 -0.45
N TYR A 52 -8.99 7.56 -0.17
CA TYR A 52 -9.16 8.05 1.19
C TYR A 52 -10.58 7.78 1.68
N ARG A 53 -10.71 7.13 2.84
CA ARG A 53 -12.00 6.89 3.49
C ARG A 53 -12.23 7.90 4.60
N THR A 54 -13.25 8.72 4.42
CA THR A 54 -13.67 9.76 5.38
C THR A 54 -14.07 9.19 6.73
N ASP A 55 -14.79 8.07 6.74
CA ASP A 55 -15.37 7.51 7.96
C ASP A 55 -14.30 6.95 8.92
N ASP A 56 -13.20 6.46 8.35
CA ASP A 56 -12.08 5.87 9.10
C ASP A 56 -10.90 6.84 9.26
N GLU A 57 -10.99 8.01 8.63
CA GLU A 57 -9.93 9.01 8.48
C GLU A 57 -8.61 8.42 8.00
N LYS A 58 -8.65 7.52 7.01
CA LYS A 58 -7.49 6.72 6.58
C LYS A 58 -7.62 6.33 5.11
N PHE A 59 -6.48 6.11 4.45
CA PHE A 59 -6.44 5.47 3.13
C PHE A 59 -6.63 3.95 3.19
N ASP A 60 -7.34 3.40 2.21
CA ASP A 60 -7.41 1.94 2.04
C ASP A 60 -6.01 1.34 1.90
N ASP A 61 -5.87 0.12 2.44
CA ASP A 61 -4.61 -0.61 2.36
C ASP A 61 -4.28 -0.93 0.89
N VAL A 62 -3.01 -0.73 0.52
CA VAL A 62 -2.52 -1.00 -0.84
C VAL A 62 -1.89 -2.37 -0.87
N ASN A 63 -2.36 -3.23 -1.77
CA ASN A 63 -1.78 -4.55 -2.01
C ASN A 63 -1.04 -4.57 -3.34
N MET A 64 0.26 -4.86 -3.30
CA MET A 64 1.18 -4.89 -4.42
C MET A 64 1.70 -6.32 -4.60
N PRO A 65 1.10 -7.11 -5.51
CA PRO A 65 1.67 -8.39 -5.88
C PRO A 65 2.98 -8.20 -6.65
N PHE A 66 3.95 -9.05 -6.38
CA PHE A 66 5.19 -9.11 -7.15
C PHE A 66 5.73 -10.54 -7.16
N ARG A 67 6.60 -10.84 -8.12
CA ARG A 67 7.19 -12.16 -8.29
C ARG A 67 8.71 -12.06 -8.23
N VAL A 68 9.33 -12.97 -7.49
CA VAL A 68 10.77 -13.20 -7.57
C VAL A 68 10.99 -14.41 -8.46
N ILE A 69 11.77 -14.24 -9.52
CA ILE A 69 12.02 -15.25 -10.55
C ILE A 69 13.51 -15.48 -10.76
N SER A 70 13.88 -16.73 -11.03
CA SER A 70 15.25 -17.16 -11.29
C SER A 70 15.27 -18.31 -12.30
N PRO A 71 16.34 -18.50 -13.09
CA PRO A 71 16.48 -19.70 -13.92
C PRO A 71 16.48 -20.98 -13.06
N SER A 72 15.85 -22.07 -13.50
CA SER A 72 15.77 -23.34 -12.75
C SER A 72 17.13 -24.01 -12.48
N ALA A 73 18.19 -23.58 -13.16
CA ALA A 73 19.56 -24.03 -12.92
C ALA A 73 20.20 -23.40 -11.67
N VAL A 74 19.63 -22.31 -11.17
CA VAL A 74 20.01 -21.71 -9.88
C VAL A 74 19.45 -22.60 -8.78
N THR A 75 20.27 -22.94 -7.79
CA THR A 75 19.84 -23.81 -6.68
C THR A 75 19.89 -23.09 -5.34
N GLN A 76 20.35 -21.85 -5.33
CA GLN A 76 20.45 -21.01 -4.15
C GLN A 76 19.05 -20.54 -3.73
N GLN A 77 18.85 -20.40 -2.43
CA GLN A 77 17.76 -19.61 -1.87
C GLN A 77 18.02 -18.12 -2.13
N TYR A 78 17.07 -17.26 -1.79
CA TYR A 78 17.25 -15.82 -1.89
C TYR A 78 16.79 -15.09 -0.63
N ASN A 79 17.34 -13.90 -0.45
CA ASN A 79 16.96 -12.94 0.57
C ASN A 79 16.17 -11.82 -0.05
N LEU A 80 15.15 -11.36 0.66
CA LEU A 80 14.34 -10.21 0.28
C LEU A 80 14.52 -9.10 1.30
N THR A 81 14.91 -7.92 0.85
CA THR A 81 15.16 -6.76 1.73
C THR A 81 14.21 -5.62 1.41
N LEU A 82 13.60 -5.02 2.44
CA LEU A 82 12.92 -3.74 2.31
C LEU A 82 13.95 -2.61 2.44
N LEU A 83 14.46 -2.13 1.30
CA LEU A 83 15.51 -1.10 1.27
C LEU A 83 15.02 0.28 1.67
N ASP A 84 13.77 0.61 1.33
CA ASP A 84 13.17 1.89 1.70
C ASP A 84 11.65 1.81 1.70
N SER A 85 11.04 2.61 2.59
CA SER A 85 9.60 2.84 2.64
C SER A 85 9.36 4.27 3.11
N TYR A 86 9.09 5.15 2.16
CA TYR A 86 8.92 6.58 2.41
C TYR A 86 7.58 7.05 1.89
N HIS A 87 6.84 7.79 2.71
CA HIS A 87 5.50 8.27 2.40
C HIS A 87 5.30 9.64 3.03
N GLU A 88 4.63 10.53 2.30
CA GLU A 88 4.34 11.88 2.77
C GLU A 88 2.96 12.36 2.30
N CYS A 89 2.41 13.31 3.05
CA CYS A 89 1.26 14.12 2.66
C CYS A 89 1.60 15.59 2.89
N ASP A 90 1.46 16.43 1.85
CA ASP A 90 1.78 17.85 1.88
C ASP A 90 3.20 18.15 2.43
N GLY A 91 4.17 17.29 2.11
CA GLY A 91 5.56 17.38 2.56
C GLY A 91 5.81 16.88 4.00
N ASN A 92 4.78 16.38 4.69
CA ASN A 92 4.92 15.79 6.02
C ASN A 92 5.01 14.27 5.91
N THR A 93 6.09 13.68 6.40
CA THR A 93 6.26 12.24 6.45
C THR A 93 5.14 11.59 7.26
N ILE A 94 4.57 10.51 6.73
CA ILE A 94 3.59 9.67 7.42
C ILE A 94 4.18 8.27 7.64
N ASN A 95 3.87 7.67 8.78
CA ASN A 95 4.34 6.32 9.12
C ASN A 95 3.37 5.29 8.53
N VAL A 96 3.77 4.64 7.44
CA VAL A 96 2.99 3.59 6.78
C VAL A 96 3.61 2.25 7.11
N ASP A 97 2.79 1.34 7.65
CA ASP A 97 3.25 -0.01 7.95
C ASP A 97 3.39 -0.78 6.64
N SER A 98 4.55 -1.42 6.46
CA SER A 98 4.87 -2.22 5.28
C SER A 98 4.96 -3.68 5.68
N GLN A 99 4.23 -4.55 4.99
CA GLN A 99 4.24 -5.99 5.24
C GLN A 99 4.56 -6.76 3.97
N ILE A 100 5.43 -7.76 4.04
CA ILE A 100 5.67 -8.68 2.92
C ILE A 100 5.19 -10.07 3.35
N ASP A 101 4.22 -10.61 2.62
CA ASP A 101 3.54 -11.87 2.94
C ASP A 101 2.93 -11.91 4.36
N GLY A 102 2.53 -10.74 4.87
CA GLY A 102 1.99 -10.56 6.22
C GLY A 102 3.05 -10.40 7.32
N MET A 103 4.34 -10.47 6.99
CA MET A 103 5.42 -10.14 7.92
C MET A 103 5.66 -8.64 7.91
N LEU A 104 5.54 -7.98 9.07
CA LEU A 104 5.88 -6.57 9.22
C LEU A 104 7.37 -6.35 8.96
N MET A 105 7.69 -5.41 8.07
CA MET A 105 9.05 -5.06 7.70
C MET A 105 9.30 -3.56 7.85
N SER A 106 10.45 -3.24 8.43
CA SER A 106 11.02 -1.91 8.51
C SER A 106 12.13 -1.72 7.48
N LYS A 107 12.53 -0.48 7.23
CA LYS A 107 13.67 -0.16 6.37
C LYS A 107 14.93 -0.88 6.86
N GLY A 108 15.54 -1.66 5.97
CA GLY A 108 16.74 -2.44 6.24
C GLY A 108 16.47 -3.88 6.72
N ASP A 109 15.21 -4.22 7.01
CA ASP A 109 14.85 -5.59 7.38
C ASP A 109 15.01 -6.52 6.19
N VAL A 110 15.45 -7.75 6.50
CA VAL A 110 15.68 -8.83 5.54
C VAL A 110 14.80 -10.02 5.93
N ASN A 111 14.05 -10.55 4.97
CA ASN A 111 13.44 -11.87 5.04
C ASN A 111 14.36 -12.83 4.29
N ASP A 112 15.08 -13.65 5.05
CA ASP A 112 16.20 -14.45 4.56
C ASP A 112 15.82 -15.89 4.22
N HIS A 113 16.68 -16.55 3.43
CA HIS A 113 16.59 -17.98 3.13
C HIS A 113 15.24 -18.43 2.54
N LEU A 114 14.69 -17.61 1.64
CA LEU A 114 13.44 -17.89 0.97
C LEU A 114 13.62 -18.89 -0.17
N ASP A 115 12.68 -19.84 -0.26
CA ASP A 115 12.63 -20.83 -1.31
C ASP A 115 11.88 -20.34 -2.55
N PHE A 116 12.23 -20.92 -3.70
CA PHE A 116 11.40 -20.89 -4.90
C PHE A 116 10.35 -22.00 -4.82
N ILE A 117 9.08 -21.64 -4.64
CA ILE A 117 7.99 -22.60 -4.35
C ILE A 117 7.31 -23.15 -5.61
N SER A 118 7.53 -22.51 -6.76
CA SER A 118 6.99 -22.90 -8.06
C SER A 118 8.11 -23.01 -9.09
N ALA A 119 7.98 -23.93 -10.05
CA ALA A 119 8.97 -24.10 -11.11
C ALA A 119 8.39 -24.71 -12.39
N ASN A 120 9.10 -24.44 -13.48
CA ASN A 120 8.97 -25.10 -14.77
C ASN A 120 10.37 -25.52 -15.27
N PHE A 121 10.49 -25.93 -16.55
CA PHE A 121 11.76 -26.40 -17.11
C PHE A 121 12.85 -25.32 -17.24
N SER A 122 12.48 -24.04 -17.34
CA SER A 122 13.42 -22.93 -17.54
C SER A 122 13.58 -22.04 -16.31
N GLU A 123 12.52 -21.87 -15.54
CA GLU A 123 12.43 -20.89 -14.46
C GLU A 123 11.79 -21.48 -13.20
N GLN A 124 12.15 -20.88 -12.07
CA GLN A 124 11.56 -21.07 -10.76
C GLN A 124 11.19 -19.71 -10.18
N TRP A 125 10.13 -19.66 -9.39
CA TRP A 125 9.61 -18.41 -8.85
C TRP A 125 8.84 -18.59 -7.55
N THR A 126 8.69 -17.48 -6.83
CA THR A 126 7.77 -17.31 -5.71
C THR A 126 6.98 -16.02 -5.90
N ASP A 127 5.67 -16.11 -5.74
CA ASP A 127 4.77 -14.96 -5.73
C ASP A 127 4.69 -14.40 -4.30
N HIS A 128 4.84 -13.09 -4.17
CA HIS A 128 4.79 -12.36 -2.90
C HIS A 128 3.73 -11.27 -2.95
N ARG A 129 3.37 -10.78 -1.78
CA ARG A 129 2.51 -9.60 -1.63
C ARG A 129 3.11 -8.62 -0.65
N LEU A 130 3.42 -7.42 -1.14
CA LEU A 130 3.68 -6.25 -0.31
C LEU A 130 2.36 -5.55 0.01
N THR A 131 2.05 -5.35 1.28
CA THR A 131 0.88 -4.62 1.75
C THR A 131 1.34 -3.36 2.47
N LEU A 132 0.76 -2.21 2.11
CA LEU A 132 0.90 -0.95 2.82
C LEU A 132 -0.36 -0.64 3.60
N THR A 133 -0.20 -0.41 4.90
CA THR A 133 -1.29 -0.07 5.80
C THR A 133 -1.06 1.36 6.29
N TYR A 134 -1.91 2.27 5.85
CA TYR A 134 -1.79 3.69 6.19
C TYR A 134 -2.24 3.98 7.62
N PRO A 135 -1.68 4.99 8.29
CA PRO A 135 -2.17 5.43 9.58
C PRO A 135 -3.46 6.26 9.40
N LYS A 136 -4.07 6.66 10.51
CA LYS A 136 -5.06 7.74 10.47
C LYS A 136 -4.39 9.04 10.05
N ILE A 137 -5.02 9.74 9.10
CA ILE A 137 -4.57 11.01 8.55
C ILE A 137 -5.79 11.92 8.55
N THR A 138 -5.85 12.84 9.51
CA THR A 138 -6.99 13.75 9.66
C THR A 138 -7.13 14.64 8.44
N GLN A 139 -8.35 14.77 7.93
CA GLN A 139 -8.61 15.66 6.79
C GLN A 139 -8.34 17.12 7.13
N SER A 140 -7.76 17.82 6.17
CA SER A 140 -7.80 19.28 6.14
C SER A 140 -8.97 19.75 5.28
N SER A 141 -9.40 21.01 5.45
CA SER A 141 -10.40 21.63 4.58
C SER A 141 -9.88 21.95 3.16
N ALA A 142 -8.57 21.80 2.94
CA ALA A 142 -7.93 21.92 1.64
C ALA A 142 -7.64 20.53 1.04
N ALA A 143 -7.59 20.46 -0.29
CA ALA A 143 -7.10 19.28 -0.99
C ALA A 143 -5.65 19.00 -0.58
N GLN A 144 -5.36 17.74 -0.27
CA GLN A 144 -4.03 17.29 0.15
C GLN A 144 -3.40 16.44 -0.95
N GLN A 145 -2.10 16.56 -1.12
CA GLN A 145 -1.32 15.73 -2.05
C GLN A 145 -0.46 14.76 -1.24
N CYS A 146 -0.66 13.47 -1.50
CA CYS A 146 0.09 12.41 -0.83
C CYS A 146 0.84 11.56 -1.85
N LEU A 147 2.05 11.11 -1.49
CA LEU A 147 2.87 10.25 -2.35
C LEU A 147 3.76 9.35 -1.50
N GLY A 148 4.27 8.29 -2.11
CA GLY A 148 5.23 7.42 -1.48
C GLY A 148 6.16 6.72 -2.46
N ASN A 149 7.19 6.08 -1.93
CA ASN A 149 8.11 5.24 -2.64
C ASN A 149 8.44 4.02 -1.77
N ILE A 150 8.44 2.86 -2.40
CA ILE A 150 8.92 1.62 -1.80
C ILE A 150 10.08 1.11 -2.64
N MET A 151 11.13 0.64 -1.98
CA MET A 151 12.25 -0.01 -2.63
C MET A 151 12.48 -1.38 -2.00
N ILE A 152 12.48 -2.41 -2.83
CA ILE A 152 12.81 -3.78 -2.41
C ILE A 152 14.01 -4.30 -3.20
N SER A 153 14.81 -5.13 -2.55
CA SER A 153 15.93 -5.84 -3.17
C SER A 153 15.74 -7.34 -3.02
N VAL A 154 16.27 -8.10 -3.98
CA VAL A 154 16.42 -9.54 -3.87
C VAL A 154 17.83 -9.95 -4.23
N GLU A 155 18.40 -10.84 -3.44
CA GLU A 155 19.78 -11.31 -3.59
C GLU A 155 19.81 -12.83 -3.39
N LEU A 156 20.57 -13.55 -4.21
CA LEU A 156 20.76 -14.99 -4.01
C LEU A 156 21.71 -15.23 -2.84
N ASP A 157 21.42 -16.24 -2.03
CA ASP A 157 22.33 -16.71 -0.99
C ASP A 157 23.65 -17.21 -1.61
N ILE A 158 24.75 -16.97 -0.90
CA ILE A 158 26.11 -17.34 -1.32
C ILE A 158 26.48 -18.72 -0.79
#